data_AF-A0A7Z0IJL6-F1
#
_entry.id   AF-A0A7Z0IJL6-F1
#
_cell.length_a   1.000
_cell.length_b   1.000
_cell.length_c   1.000
_cell.angle_alpha   90.00
_cell.angle_beta   90.00
_cell.angle_gamma   90.00
#
_symmetry.space_group_name_H-M   'P 1'
#
loop_
_entity.id
_entity.type
_entity.pdbx_description
1 polymer ?
#
loop_
_entity_poly.entity_id
_entity_poly.type
_entity_poly.pdbx_seq_one_letter_code
_entity_poly.pdbx_strand_id
1 'polypeptide(L)'
;MSEPQPEPGAQDAPRLLVFLHGLGETPLVWQDQVVAMAPGWQPLTPWIAGTKPTDSGAFDLGAAVDALARLPQLHGVQRISLCGRSLGAAVAIRLAADHPELVDRLVLVDPLLGLPGWARASQRMAVKLMPRSRLADRNIDKDRLLAAIDALGRVDVTGRLGEVRAASLVLADGADERAVRLVERGLPDGRYARLGDGGLNAAIWEFLEPA
;
A
#
# COMPACT_ATOMS: atom_id res chain seq x y z
N MET A 1 -20.07 35.08 31.19
CA MET A 1 -20.22 33.62 31.20
C MET A 1 -20.15 33.19 29.76
N SER A 2 -19.03 32.63 29.33
CA SER A 2 -18.89 32.12 27.94
C SER A 2 -19.66 30.81 27.84
N GLU A 3 -20.56 30.71 26.87
CA GLU A 3 -21.21 29.44 26.53
C GLU A 3 -20.16 28.41 26.11
N PRO A 4 -20.27 27.15 26.56
CA PRO A 4 -19.44 26.07 26.06
C PRO A 4 -19.81 25.81 24.59
N GLN A 5 -18.82 25.85 23.69
CA GLN A 5 -19.02 25.42 22.30
C GLN A 5 -19.43 23.93 22.28
N PRO A 6 -20.37 23.54 21.40
CA PRO A 6 -20.72 22.14 21.24
C PRO A 6 -19.49 21.36 20.75
N GLU A 7 -19.17 20.27 21.44
CA GLU A 7 -18.25 19.25 20.95
C GLU A 7 -18.71 18.81 19.54
N PRO A 8 -17.84 18.83 18.52
CA PRO A 8 -18.22 18.41 17.17
C PRO A 8 -18.79 16.98 17.25
N GLY A 9 -20.00 16.80 16.70
CA GLY A 9 -20.60 15.48 16.64
C GLY A 9 -19.73 14.53 15.82
N ALA A 10 -19.91 13.22 15.98
CA ALA A 10 -19.17 12.19 15.21
C ALA A 10 -19.28 12.34 13.67
N GLN A 11 -20.15 13.22 13.17
CA GLN A 11 -20.33 13.57 11.76
C GLN A 11 -19.40 14.71 11.28
N ASP A 12 -18.73 15.44 12.18
CA ASP A 12 -17.80 16.53 11.87
C ASP A 12 -16.31 16.10 11.94
N ALA A 13 -16.05 14.85 12.32
CA ALA A 13 -14.68 14.33 12.37
C ALA A 13 -14.10 14.19 10.95
N PRO A 14 -12.88 14.69 10.68
CA PRO A 14 -12.30 14.64 9.34
C PRO A 14 -12.05 13.20 8.89
N ARG A 15 -12.37 12.91 7.62
CA ARG A 15 -12.07 11.61 7.01
C ARG A 15 -10.59 11.58 6.63
N LEU A 16 -9.81 10.73 7.28
CA LEU A 16 -8.37 10.67 7.06
C LEU A 16 -8.05 9.72 5.90
N LEU A 17 -7.29 10.20 4.91
CA LEU A 17 -6.75 9.38 3.82
C LEU A 17 -5.23 9.38 3.89
N VAL A 18 -4.66 8.20 4.15
CA VAL A 18 -3.21 8.01 4.26
C VAL A 18 -2.67 7.45 2.95
N PHE A 19 -1.80 8.22 2.30
CA PHE A 19 -1.12 7.79 1.09
C PHE A 19 0.24 7.19 1.40
N LEU A 20 0.50 6.00 0.87
CA LEU A 20 1.70 5.21 1.11
C LEU A 20 2.48 5.02 -0.19
N HIS A 21 3.68 5.56 -0.23
CA HIS A 21 4.55 5.53 -1.41
C HIS A 21 5.15 4.15 -1.70
N GLY A 22 5.64 3.94 -2.91
CA GLY A 22 6.36 2.75 -3.35
C GLY A 22 7.83 2.72 -2.90
N LEU A 23 8.50 1.60 -3.14
CA LEU A 23 9.93 1.45 -2.84
C LEU A 23 10.77 2.36 -3.75
N GLY A 24 11.64 3.17 -3.15
CA GLY A 24 12.48 4.14 -3.88
C GLY A 24 11.75 5.44 -4.26
N GLU A 25 10.46 5.54 -3.95
CA GLU A 25 9.69 6.78 -4.08
C GLU A 25 9.78 7.61 -2.80
N THR A 26 9.29 8.85 -2.87
CA THR A 26 9.12 9.73 -1.72
C THR A 26 7.63 10.02 -1.53
N PRO A 27 7.20 10.50 -0.35
CA PRO A 27 5.81 10.89 -0.16
C PRO A 27 5.26 11.93 -1.15
N LEU A 28 6.14 12.69 -1.83
CA LEU A 28 5.76 13.67 -2.84
C LEU A 28 5.12 13.06 -4.09
N VAL A 29 5.22 11.74 -4.30
CA VAL A 29 4.54 11.06 -5.41
C VAL A 29 3.02 11.27 -5.38
N TRP A 30 2.47 11.57 -4.20
CA TRP A 30 1.04 11.81 -3.99
C TRP A 30 0.63 13.28 -4.05
N GLN A 31 1.51 14.19 -4.46
CA GLN A 31 1.23 15.62 -4.48
C GLN A 31 -0.03 15.95 -5.30
N ASP A 32 -0.20 15.34 -6.47
CA ASP A 32 -1.37 15.60 -7.32
C ASP A 32 -2.68 15.12 -6.69
N GLN A 33 -2.65 14.01 -5.93
CA GLN A 33 -3.81 13.50 -5.20
C GLN A 33 -4.14 14.38 -4.00
N VAL A 34 -3.12 14.90 -3.30
CA VAL A 34 -3.29 15.84 -2.19
C VAL A 34 -3.89 17.15 -2.67
N VAL A 35 -3.44 17.67 -3.82
CA VAL A 35 -3.98 18.90 -4.41
C VAL A 35 -5.42 18.70 -4.89
N ALA A 36 -5.74 17.54 -5.44
CA ALA A 36 -7.09 17.19 -5.91
C ALA A 36 -8.03 16.65 -4.82
N MET A 37 -7.65 16.74 -3.54
CA MET A 37 -8.38 16.18 -2.41
C MET A 37 -9.82 16.71 -2.33
N ALA A 38 -10.79 15.79 -2.20
CA ALA A 38 -12.19 16.15 -2.05
C ALA A 38 -12.46 16.84 -0.68
N PRO A 39 -13.43 17.77 -0.60
CA PRO A 39 -13.82 18.40 0.67
C PRO A 39 -14.18 17.37 1.75
N GLY A 40 -13.83 17.69 3.00
CA GLY A 40 -14.08 16.82 4.16
C GLY A 40 -13.06 15.69 4.37
N TRP A 41 -12.09 15.55 3.46
CA TRP A 41 -10.95 14.65 3.64
C TRP A 41 -9.70 15.38 4.11
N GLN A 42 -8.87 14.69 4.89
CA GLN A 42 -7.55 15.15 5.31
C GLN A 42 -6.47 14.19 4.81
N PRO A 43 -5.50 14.66 4.00
CA PRO A 43 -4.39 13.84 3.54
C PRO A 43 -3.35 13.63 4.64
N LEU A 44 -2.81 12.42 4.72
CA LEU A 44 -1.50 12.16 5.31
C LEU A 44 -0.60 11.49 4.28
N THR A 45 0.62 11.98 4.14
CA THR A 45 1.64 11.40 3.26
C THR A 45 2.90 11.08 4.08
N PRO A 46 2.82 10.13 5.04
CA PRO A 46 3.98 9.80 5.85
C PRO A 46 5.03 9.07 4.99
N TRP A 47 6.28 9.19 5.42
CA TRP A 47 7.27 8.18 5.07
C TRP A 47 6.87 6.84 5.69
N ILE A 48 6.96 5.77 4.91
CA ILE A 48 6.83 4.41 5.45
C ILE A 48 8.05 4.14 6.35
N ALA A 49 7.85 3.50 7.50
CA ALA A 49 8.96 3.19 8.39
C ALA A 49 9.98 2.27 7.68
N GLY A 50 11.26 2.61 7.73
CA GLY A 50 12.33 1.83 7.08
C GLY A 50 12.56 2.18 5.61
N THR A 51 11.90 3.21 5.07
CA THR A 51 12.09 3.67 3.68
C THR A 51 12.65 5.08 3.58
N LYS A 52 12.89 5.79 4.69
CA LYS A 52 13.54 7.10 4.63
C LYS A 52 14.99 6.93 4.20
N PRO A 53 15.57 7.89 3.46
CA PRO A 53 16.99 7.85 3.11
C PRO A 53 17.94 7.79 4.31
N THR A 54 17.49 8.30 5.46
CA THR A 54 18.23 8.29 6.73
C THR A 54 18.06 7.01 7.54
N ASP A 55 17.11 6.14 7.16
CA ASP A 55 16.88 4.89 7.86
C ASP A 55 18.06 3.94 7.57
N SER A 56 18.46 3.19 8.60
CA SER A 56 19.50 2.18 8.50
C SER A 56 18.92 0.81 8.83
N GLY A 57 19.41 -0.22 8.14
CA GLY A 57 18.93 -1.59 8.30
C GLY A 57 17.99 -2.04 7.18
N ALA A 58 17.51 -3.28 7.31
CA ALA A 58 16.59 -3.86 6.34
C ALA A 58 15.16 -3.41 6.63
N PHE A 59 14.36 -3.24 5.57
CA PHE A 59 12.93 -2.98 5.69
C PHE A 59 12.23 -4.11 6.46
N ASP A 60 11.38 -3.72 7.41
CA ASP A 60 10.52 -4.61 8.20
C ASP A 60 9.06 -4.20 7.98
N LEU A 61 8.29 -5.10 7.36
CA LEU A 61 6.87 -4.89 7.08
C LEU A 61 6.06 -4.74 8.38
N GLY A 62 6.38 -5.48 9.45
CA GLY A 62 5.68 -5.40 10.72
C GLY A 62 5.88 -4.02 11.37
N ALA A 63 7.13 -3.53 11.39
CA ALA A 63 7.42 -2.20 11.92
C ALA A 63 6.70 -1.08 11.15
N ALA A 64 6.58 -1.20 9.82
CA ALA A 64 5.81 -0.27 9.00
C ALA A 64 4.31 -0.31 9.35
N VAL A 65 3.74 -1.49 9.54
CA VAL A 65 2.33 -1.66 9.93
C VAL A 65 2.07 -1.10 11.33
N ASP A 66 2.94 -1.40 12.31
CA ASP A 66 2.83 -0.91 13.69
C ASP A 66 2.88 0.62 13.77
N ALA A 67 3.67 1.26 12.91
CA ALA A 67 3.74 2.71 12.83
C ALA A 67 2.42 3.31 12.32
N LEU A 68 1.82 2.69 11.28
CA LEU A 68 0.56 3.15 10.70
C LEU A 68 -0.65 2.87 11.59
N ALA A 69 -0.67 1.75 12.32
CA ALA A 69 -1.75 1.38 13.24
C ALA A 69 -1.97 2.41 14.37
N ARG A 70 -0.99 3.29 14.62
CA ARG A 70 -1.07 4.37 15.62
C ARG A 70 -1.72 5.65 15.07
N LEU A 71 -1.81 5.81 13.74
CA LEU A 71 -2.33 7.03 13.13
C LEU A 71 -3.79 7.35 13.52
N PRO A 72 -4.74 6.40 13.57
CA PRO A 72 -6.11 6.72 13.97
C PRO A 72 -6.16 7.40 15.33
N GLN A 73 -5.46 6.84 16.33
CA GLN A 73 -5.38 7.40 17.68
C GLN A 73 -4.71 8.78 17.71
N LEU A 74 -3.61 8.97 16.97
CA LEU A 74 -2.88 10.24 16.91
C LEU A 74 -3.72 11.37 16.29
N HIS A 75 -4.66 11.02 15.41
CA HIS A 75 -5.53 11.98 14.71
C HIS A 75 -6.94 12.05 15.30
N GLY A 76 -7.23 11.32 16.38
CA GLY A 76 -8.54 11.33 17.03
C GLY A 76 -9.67 10.72 16.18
N VAL A 77 -9.33 9.82 15.24
CA VAL A 77 -10.30 9.12 14.37
C VAL A 77 -10.35 7.63 14.71
N GLN A 78 -11.51 7.00 14.49
CA GLN A 78 -11.66 5.56 14.74
C GLN A 78 -11.08 4.71 13.60
N ARG A 79 -11.22 5.18 12.35
CA ARG A 79 -10.77 4.48 11.15
C ARG A 79 -10.10 5.44 10.19
N ILE A 80 -9.24 4.90 9.34
CA ILE A 80 -8.55 5.61 8.29
C ILE A 80 -8.79 4.92 6.95
N SER A 81 -8.78 5.69 5.87
CA SER A 81 -8.67 5.14 4.51
C SER A 81 -7.22 5.12 4.09
N LEU A 82 -6.84 4.12 3.29
CA LEU A 82 -5.48 3.91 2.83
C LEU A 82 -5.42 3.94 1.32
N CYS A 83 -4.44 4.64 0.75
CA CYS A 83 -4.10 4.59 -0.67
C CYS A 83 -2.62 4.26 -0.82
N GLY A 84 -2.31 3.03 -1.22
CA GLY A 84 -0.93 2.55 -1.31
C GLY A 84 -0.51 2.27 -2.74
N ARG A 85 0.74 2.62 -3.08
CA ARG A 85 1.39 2.23 -4.35
C ARG A 85 2.44 1.18 -4.12
N SER A 86 2.43 0.08 -4.88
CA SER A 86 3.47 -0.96 -4.86
C SER A 86 3.80 -1.49 -3.44
N LEU A 87 4.95 -1.12 -2.86
CA LEU A 87 5.29 -1.41 -1.46
C LEU A 87 4.23 -0.88 -0.48
N GLY A 88 3.78 0.36 -0.67
CA GLY A 88 2.75 0.98 0.15
C GLY A 88 1.42 0.24 0.08
N ALA A 89 1.08 -0.35 -1.07
CA ALA A 89 -0.09 -1.21 -1.20
C ALA A 89 0.05 -2.49 -0.36
N ALA A 90 1.23 -3.10 -0.33
CA ALA A 90 1.48 -4.29 0.50
C ALA A 90 1.40 -3.97 2.00
N VAL A 91 1.96 -2.84 2.43
CA VAL A 91 1.82 -2.34 3.81
C VAL A 91 0.34 -2.10 4.15
N ALA A 92 -0.43 -1.49 3.24
CA ALA A 92 -1.85 -1.22 3.43
C ALA A 92 -2.69 -2.50 3.54
N ILE A 93 -2.46 -3.48 2.65
CA ILE A 93 -3.09 -4.81 2.72
C ILE A 93 -2.80 -5.45 4.08
N ARG A 94 -1.53 -5.41 4.51
CA ARG A 94 -1.14 -6.04 5.77
C ARG A 94 -1.81 -5.39 6.97
N LEU A 95 -1.87 -4.05 7.02
CA LEU A 95 -2.59 -3.32 8.06
C LEU A 95 -4.09 -3.65 8.05
N ALA A 96 -4.73 -3.68 6.88
CA ALA A 96 -6.16 -3.99 6.77
C ALA A 96 -6.49 -5.44 7.16
N ALA A 97 -5.55 -6.37 6.99
CA ALA A 97 -5.69 -7.76 7.43
C ALA A 97 -5.41 -7.94 8.93
N ASP A 98 -4.38 -7.28 9.49
CA ASP A 98 -4.02 -7.37 10.91
C ASP A 98 -4.99 -6.58 11.81
N HIS A 99 -5.48 -5.43 11.33
CA HIS A 99 -6.32 -4.48 12.06
C HIS A 99 -7.53 -4.04 11.24
N PRO A 100 -8.46 -4.97 10.89
CA PRO A 100 -9.61 -4.66 10.06
C PRO A 100 -10.54 -3.59 10.67
N GLU A 101 -10.51 -3.39 11.99
CA GLU A 101 -11.24 -2.36 12.70
C GLU A 101 -10.73 -0.94 12.47
N LEU A 102 -9.48 -0.78 12.03
CA LEU A 102 -8.83 0.52 11.83
C LEU A 102 -8.93 1.03 10.38
N VAL A 103 -9.31 0.17 9.43
CA VAL A 103 -9.31 0.51 8.00
C VAL A 103 -10.73 0.60 7.45
N ASP A 104 -11.09 1.76 6.90
CA ASP A 104 -12.41 2.00 6.31
C ASP A 104 -12.46 1.63 4.82
N ARG A 105 -11.58 2.23 4.02
CA ARG A 105 -11.44 1.98 2.57
C ARG A 105 -9.98 1.72 2.21
N LEU A 106 -9.78 0.90 1.18
CA LEU A 106 -8.45 0.53 0.70
C LEU A 106 -8.34 0.79 -0.81
N VAL A 107 -7.35 1.58 -1.22
CA VAL A 107 -7.01 1.79 -2.63
C VAL A 107 -5.58 1.29 -2.87
N LEU A 108 -5.42 0.43 -3.88
CA LEU A 108 -4.18 -0.28 -4.18
C LEU A 108 -3.75 0.02 -5.61
N VAL A 109 -2.66 0.75 -5.77
CA VAL A 109 -2.08 1.10 -7.09
C VAL A 109 -0.86 0.23 -7.33
N ASP A 110 -0.87 -0.53 -8.43
CA ASP A 110 0.22 -1.45 -8.80
C ASP A 110 0.75 -2.30 -7.63
N PRO A 111 -0.14 -3.02 -6.90
CA PRO A 111 0.22 -3.69 -5.65
C PRO A 111 1.35 -4.71 -5.82
N LEU A 112 2.29 -4.67 -4.87
CA LEU A 112 3.36 -5.66 -4.76
C LEU A 112 2.91 -6.80 -3.85
N LEU A 113 2.51 -7.94 -4.41
CA LEU A 113 2.09 -9.11 -3.62
C LEU A 113 3.24 -9.89 -2.96
N GLY A 114 4.47 -9.69 -3.44
CA GLY A 114 5.55 -10.65 -3.21
C GLY A 114 5.31 -11.97 -3.94
N LEU A 115 6.19 -12.94 -3.75
CA LEU A 115 5.97 -14.33 -4.18
C LEU A 115 5.64 -15.18 -2.96
N PRO A 116 4.66 -16.11 -3.07
CA PRO A 116 4.36 -17.04 -2.00
C PRO A 116 5.63 -17.79 -1.60
N GLY A 117 5.81 -18.03 -0.29
CA GLY A 117 7.07 -18.51 0.28
C GLY A 117 7.70 -19.71 -0.45
N TRP A 118 6.89 -20.66 -0.92
CA TRP A 118 7.38 -21.81 -1.70
C TRP A 118 7.92 -21.41 -3.09
N ALA A 119 7.20 -20.56 -3.84
CA ALA A 119 7.61 -20.10 -5.17
C ALA A 119 8.87 -19.26 -5.09
N ARG A 120 8.98 -18.45 -4.04
CA ARG A 120 10.17 -17.67 -3.73
C ARG A 120 11.36 -18.55 -3.35
N ALA A 121 11.16 -19.58 -2.53
CA ALA A 121 12.21 -20.55 -2.22
C ALA A 121 12.72 -21.25 -3.49
N SER A 122 11.82 -21.64 -4.39
CA SER A 122 12.18 -22.19 -5.70
C SER A 122 12.93 -21.18 -6.58
N GLN A 123 12.48 -19.92 -6.66
CA GLN A 123 13.14 -18.87 -7.44
C GLN A 123 14.54 -18.55 -6.90
N ARG A 124 14.68 -18.41 -5.59
CA ARG A 124 15.96 -18.23 -4.91
C ARG A 124 16.90 -19.39 -5.20
N MET A 125 16.38 -20.62 -5.19
CA MET A 125 17.19 -21.80 -5.52
C MET A 125 17.63 -21.82 -6.98
N ALA A 126 16.73 -21.50 -7.91
CA ALA A 126 17.07 -21.38 -9.32
C ALA A 126 18.19 -20.36 -9.55
N VAL A 127 18.10 -19.16 -8.95
CA VAL A 127 19.15 -18.13 -9.05
C VAL A 127 20.44 -18.59 -8.39
N LYS A 128 20.39 -19.27 -7.23
CA LYS A 128 21.58 -19.81 -6.56
C LYS A 128 22.29 -20.85 -7.43
N LEU A 129 21.56 -21.66 -8.18
CA LEU A 129 22.11 -22.68 -9.09
C LEU A 129 22.57 -22.11 -10.45
N MET A 130 22.11 -20.92 -10.84
CA MET A 130 22.56 -20.29 -12.08
C MET A 130 24.05 -19.88 -12.02
N PRO A 131 24.84 -20.18 -13.06
CA PRO A 131 26.21 -19.67 -13.19
C PRO A 131 26.24 -18.15 -13.23
N ARG A 132 27.22 -17.53 -12.57
CA ARG A 132 27.38 -16.05 -12.55
C ARG A 132 27.51 -15.47 -13.96
N SER A 133 28.19 -16.17 -14.86
CA SER A 133 28.38 -15.76 -16.26
C SER A 133 27.05 -15.51 -16.98
N ARG A 134 26.07 -16.42 -16.86
CA ARG A 134 24.75 -16.27 -17.51
C ARG A 134 23.93 -15.07 -17.03
N LEU A 135 24.15 -14.60 -15.80
CA LEU A 135 23.49 -13.42 -15.24
C LEU A 135 24.26 -12.14 -15.63
N ALA A 136 25.59 -12.20 -15.60
CA ALA A 136 26.46 -11.12 -16.05
C ALA A 136 26.25 -10.78 -17.54
N ASP A 137 26.00 -11.78 -18.40
CA ASP A 137 25.66 -11.60 -19.81
C ASP A 137 24.37 -10.77 -20.02
N ARG A 138 23.54 -10.68 -18.97
CA ARG A 138 22.32 -9.85 -18.92
C ARG A 138 22.49 -8.58 -18.08
N ASN A 139 23.72 -8.27 -17.69
CA ASN A 139 24.06 -7.17 -16.78
C ASN A 139 23.40 -7.27 -15.40
N ILE A 140 23.13 -8.50 -14.94
CA ILE A 140 22.49 -8.78 -13.66
C ILE A 140 23.54 -9.32 -12.69
N ASP A 141 23.76 -8.61 -11.59
CA ASP A 141 24.56 -9.08 -10.48
C ASP A 141 23.78 -10.12 -9.65
N LYS A 142 24.35 -11.31 -9.51
CA LYS A 142 23.71 -12.44 -8.81
C LYS A 142 23.43 -12.15 -7.34
N ASP A 143 24.36 -11.49 -6.66
CA ASP A 143 24.27 -11.22 -5.23
C ASP A 143 23.24 -10.12 -4.98
N ARG A 144 23.19 -9.09 -5.84
CA ARG A 144 22.09 -8.10 -5.84
C ARG A 144 20.74 -8.73 -6.14
N LEU A 145 20.65 -9.66 -7.09
CA LEU A 145 19.41 -10.35 -7.42
C LEU A 145 18.90 -11.20 -6.24
N LEU A 146 19.79 -11.94 -5.57
CA LEU A 146 19.45 -12.71 -4.38
C LEU A 146 19.00 -11.82 -3.23
N ALA A 147 19.68 -10.68 -3.02
CA ALA A 147 19.29 -9.69 -2.01
C ALA A 147 17.92 -9.07 -2.31
N ALA A 148 17.62 -8.77 -3.58
CA ALA A 148 16.32 -8.27 -4.01
C ALA A 148 15.20 -9.30 -3.77
N ILE A 149 15.44 -10.58 -4.10
CA ILE A 149 14.49 -11.68 -3.83
C ILE A 149 14.20 -11.80 -2.33
N ASP A 150 15.24 -11.72 -1.48
CA ASP A 150 15.07 -11.80 -0.03
C ASP A 150 14.35 -10.57 0.54
N ALA A 151 14.65 -9.38 0.05
CA ALA A 151 14.02 -8.13 0.48
C ALA A 151 12.53 -8.11 0.11
N LEU A 152 12.19 -8.41 -1.15
CA LEU A 152 10.80 -8.48 -1.63
C LEU A 152 10.03 -9.64 -0.97
N GLY A 153 10.73 -10.71 -0.59
CA GLY A 153 10.15 -11.84 0.12
C GLY A 153 9.62 -11.55 1.53
N ARG A 154 10.09 -10.47 2.16
CA ARG A 154 9.59 -10.01 3.47
C ARG A 154 8.25 -9.27 3.36
N VAL A 155 7.78 -9.03 2.14
CA VAL A 155 6.57 -8.27 1.84
C VAL A 155 5.45 -9.16 1.28
N ASP A 156 5.53 -10.48 1.48
CA ASP A 156 4.51 -11.41 0.99
C ASP A 156 3.19 -11.25 1.75
N VAL A 157 2.20 -10.71 1.06
CA VAL A 157 0.83 -10.49 1.57
C VAL A 157 -0.19 -11.36 0.85
N THR A 158 0.25 -12.22 -0.07
CA THR A 158 -0.64 -13.04 -0.92
C THR A 158 -1.60 -13.89 -0.08
N GLY A 159 -1.10 -14.50 1.01
CA GLY A 159 -1.89 -15.33 1.91
C GLY A 159 -2.85 -14.56 2.82
N ARG A 160 -2.75 -13.22 2.88
CA ARG A 160 -3.55 -12.36 3.77
C ARG A 160 -4.70 -11.65 3.05
N LEU A 161 -4.75 -11.69 1.70
CA LEU A 161 -5.76 -10.96 0.91
C LEU A 161 -7.20 -11.29 1.35
N GLY A 162 -7.49 -12.57 1.62
CA GLY A 162 -8.82 -13.04 2.04
C GLY A 162 -9.25 -12.58 3.43
N GLU A 163 -8.35 -11.97 4.20
CA GLU A 163 -8.64 -11.46 5.55
C GLU A 163 -9.02 -9.98 5.53
N VAL A 164 -8.78 -9.27 4.42
CA VAL A 164 -9.12 -7.86 4.27
C VAL A 164 -10.64 -7.69 4.22
N ARG A 165 -11.19 -6.91 5.16
CA ARG A 165 -12.64 -6.61 5.23
C ARG A 165 -13.02 -5.27 4.64
N ALA A 166 -12.06 -4.37 4.48
CA ALA A 166 -12.31 -3.07 3.88
C ALA A 166 -12.69 -3.23 2.41
N ALA A 167 -13.70 -2.49 1.98
CA ALA A 167 -13.99 -2.34 0.56
C ALA A 167 -12.72 -1.83 -0.13
N SER A 168 -12.36 -2.48 -1.24
CA SER A 168 -11.06 -2.30 -1.85
C SER A 168 -11.15 -1.98 -3.34
N LEU A 169 -10.39 -0.97 -3.79
CA LEU A 169 -10.15 -0.66 -5.19
C LEU A 169 -8.73 -1.05 -5.57
N VAL A 170 -8.56 -1.74 -6.69
CA VAL A 170 -7.26 -2.12 -7.24
C VAL A 170 -7.09 -1.52 -8.64
N LEU A 171 -5.99 -0.81 -8.83
CA LEU A 171 -5.68 -0.02 -10.02
C LEU A 171 -4.37 -0.49 -10.65
N ALA A 172 -4.36 -0.53 -11.99
CA ALA A 172 -3.14 -0.73 -12.77
C ALA A 172 -2.72 0.62 -13.39
N ASP A 173 -1.55 1.12 -12.98
CA ASP A 173 -0.94 2.39 -13.39
C ASP A 173 0.48 2.14 -13.95
N GLY A 174 0.53 1.27 -14.95
CA GLY A 174 1.77 0.84 -15.61
C GLY A 174 2.23 -0.58 -15.26
N ALA A 175 1.64 -1.23 -14.24
CA ALA A 175 1.88 -2.65 -13.97
C ALA A 175 1.11 -3.60 -14.91
N ASP A 176 1.53 -4.87 -14.93
CA ASP A 176 0.81 -5.94 -15.61
C ASP A 176 -0.57 -6.14 -14.99
N GLU A 177 -1.63 -5.89 -15.78
CA GLU A 177 -3.02 -6.04 -15.35
C GLU A 177 -3.32 -7.44 -14.79
N ARG A 178 -2.64 -8.49 -15.28
CA ARG A 178 -2.85 -9.85 -14.74
C ARG A 178 -2.43 -9.95 -13.28
N ALA A 179 -1.32 -9.30 -12.91
CA ALA A 179 -0.85 -9.29 -11.52
C ALA A 179 -1.82 -8.47 -10.64
N VAL A 180 -2.30 -7.33 -11.13
CA VAL A 180 -3.27 -6.50 -10.43
C VAL A 180 -4.60 -7.23 -10.21
N ARG A 181 -5.09 -7.94 -11.22
CA ARG A 181 -6.30 -8.78 -11.14
C ARG A 181 -6.17 -9.94 -10.16
N LEU A 182 -4.97 -10.49 -9.95
CA LEU A 182 -4.77 -11.52 -8.94
C LEU A 182 -4.97 -10.96 -7.52
N VAL A 183 -4.56 -9.71 -7.28
CA VAL A 183 -4.78 -9.03 -6.00
C VAL A 183 -6.27 -8.84 -5.78
N GLU A 184 -6.95 -8.26 -6.78
CA GLU A 184 -8.39 -7.99 -6.73
C GLU A 184 -9.20 -9.25 -6.42
N ARG A 185 -8.94 -10.36 -7.12
CA ARG A 185 -9.62 -11.65 -6.87
C ARG A 185 -9.36 -12.25 -5.50
N GLY A 186 -8.25 -11.89 -4.86
CA GLY A 186 -7.94 -12.34 -3.50
C GLY A 186 -8.67 -11.56 -2.42
N LEU A 187 -9.23 -10.38 -2.74
CA LEU A 187 -9.90 -9.50 -1.80
C LEU A 187 -11.41 -9.82 -1.77
N PRO A 188 -12.03 -10.01 -0.59
CA PRO A 188 -13.46 -10.32 -0.47
C PRO A 188 -14.41 -9.28 -1.08
N ASP A 189 -14.08 -8.00 -0.95
CA ASP A 189 -14.79 -6.86 -1.56
C ASP A 189 -13.82 -6.05 -2.43
N GLY A 190 -13.12 -6.76 -3.32
CA GLY A 190 -12.19 -6.19 -4.29
C GLY A 190 -12.91 -5.73 -5.56
N ARG A 191 -12.57 -4.53 -6.03
CA ARG A 191 -12.98 -4.00 -7.32
C ARG A 191 -11.75 -3.62 -8.11
N TYR A 192 -11.70 -4.01 -9.38
CA TYR A 192 -10.68 -3.55 -10.31
C TYR A 192 -11.23 -2.42 -11.17
N ALA A 193 -10.46 -1.35 -11.32
CA ALA A 193 -10.72 -0.33 -12.33
C ALA A 193 -9.49 -0.12 -13.22
N ARG A 194 -9.75 0.05 -14.52
CA ARG A 194 -8.73 0.49 -15.47
C ARG A 194 -8.75 2.02 -15.49
N LEU A 195 -7.58 2.64 -15.49
CA LEU A 195 -7.48 4.09 -15.60
C LEU A 195 -7.99 4.53 -16.98
N GLY A 196 -9.05 5.36 -16.98
CA GLY A 196 -9.57 6.03 -18.17
C GLY A 196 -9.01 7.46 -18.30
N ASP A 197 -9.68 8.30 -19.09
CA ASP A 197 -9.24 9.67 -19.39
C ASP A 197 -9.09 10.57 -18.15
N GLY A 198 -9.82 10.27 -17.06
CA GLY A 198 -9.72 10.98 -15.77
C GLY A 198 -8.52 10.57 -14.90
N GLY A 199 -7.75 9.57 -15.32
CA GLY A 199 -6.55 9.10 -14.65
C GLY A 199 -6.78 8.59 -13.22
N LEU A 200 -5.69 8.59 -12.45
CA LEU A 200 -5.66 8.04 -11.08
C LEU A 200 -6.60 8.77 -10.12
N ASN A 201 -6.69 10.10 -10.21
CA ASN A 201 -7.54 10.92 -9.33
C ASN A 201 -9.02 10.59 -9.49
N ALA A 202 -9.53 10.52 -10.72
CA ALA A 202 -10.93 10.23 -10.96
C ALA A 202 -11.33 8.86 -10.36
N ALA A 203 -10.50 7.83 -10.58
CA ALA A 203 -10.75 6.50 -10.06
C ALA A 203 -10.73 6.44 -8.52
N ILE A 204 -9.79 7.15 -7.87
CA ILE A 204 -9.73 7.23 -6.41
C ILE A 204 -11.00 7.87 -5.85
N TRP A 205 -11.41 9.03 -6.38
CA TRP A 205 -12.52 9.80 -5.82
C TRP A 205 -13.88 9.18 -6.09
N GLU A 206 -14.10 8.59 -7.26
CA GLU A 206 -15.34 7.85 -7.56
C GLU A 206 -15.56 6.68 -6.60
N PHE A 207 -14.47 6.05 -6.15
CA PHE A 207 -14.55 4.95 -5.19
C PHE A 207 -14.75 5.41 -3.75
N LEU A 208 -14.08 6.49 -3.34
CA LEU A 208 -14.19 7.02 -1.98
C LEU A 208 -15.51 7.76 -1.73
N GLU A 209 -16.04 8.43 -2.77
CA GLU A 209 -17.33 9.14 -2.76
C GLU A 209 -18.26 8.61 -3.86
N PRO A 210 -18.82 7.39 -3.70
CA PRO A 210 -19.82 6.91 -4.64
C PRO A 210 -21.07 7.82 -4.58
N ALA A 211 -21.55 8.23 -5.76
CA ALA A 211 -22.70 9.12 -5.93
C ALA A 211 -24.01 8.57 -5.35
#